data_AF-A0AA88YLD8-F1
#
_entry.id   AF-A0AA88YLD8-F1
#
_cell.length_a   1.000
_cell.length_b   1.000
_cell.length_c   1.000
_cell.angle_alpha   90.00
_cell.angle_beta   90.00
_cell.angle_gamma   90.00
#
_symmetry.space_group_name_H-M   'P 1'
#
loop_
_entity.id
_entity.type
_entity.pdbx_description
1 polymer ?
#
loop_
_entity_poly.entity_id
_entity_poly.type
_entity_poly.pdbx_seq_one_letter_code
_entity_poly.pdbx_strand_id
1 'polypeptide(L)'
;MSGNLFRMNDYLVFLYMANMPKIKKINIANIPLYEEEEEEKYGTMHRGSNLEAQKSTFFPTRTLQNKETQRKTTKYNITLHLSDSLETVDSHGIHTDFGLPPGFKVYIKARGLKRVNMGDMDMDICVFKDPVECINSSFKIFDMSGWKCSGLNPTFLSKSKCFLNLVTLNARNSDLGKGLISDKDVRFLRGLRHLKKVDLSRNDLSRLHDNFFHDQRKSLQKVNLTNNNFDRIPPAIWKLQN
;
A
#
# COMPACT_ATOMS: atom_id res chain seq x y z
N MET A 1 21.30 -4.26 42.50
CA MET A 1 20.29 -5.26 42.10
C MET A 1 19.92 -4.98 40.66
N SER A 2 20.22 -5.94 39.81
CA SER A 2 20.27 -5.90 38.35
C SER A 2 18.91 -5.66 37.71
N GLY A 3 18.80 -4.60 36.91
CA GLY A 3 17.68 -4.36 36.01
C GLY A 3 17.74 -5.33 34.82
N ASN A 4 16.63 -5.98 34.53
CA ASN A 4 16.52 -6.90 33.40
C ASN A 4 16.34 -6.11 32.10
N LEU A 5 17.29 -6.35 31.19
CA LEU A 5 17.31 -5.98 29.78
C LEU A 5 16.11 -6.65 29.07
N PHE A 6 15.26 -5.87 28.39
CA PHE A 6 14.27 -6.40 27.44
C PHE A 6 14.60 -5.90 26.03
N ARG A 7 15.12 -6.83 25.22
CA ARG A 7 15.32 -6.68 23.77
C ARG A 7 13.99 -6.31 23.10
N MET A 8 13.92 -5.14 22.48
CA MET A 8 12.82 -4.76 21.58
C MET A 8 13.19 -5.19 20.15
N ASN A 9 12.68 -6.33 19.70
CA ASN A 9 12.86 -6.82 18.33
C ASN A 9 11.57 -6.77 17.49
N ASP A 10 10.59 -5.93 17.86
CA ASP A 10 9.27 -5.93 17.21
C ASP A 10 8.86 -4.52 16.77
N TYR A 11 8.98 -4.24 15.47
CA TYR A 11 8.51 -3.00 14.85
C TYR A 11 6.98 -2.95 14.85
N LEU A 12 6.40 -2.08 15.67
CA LEU A 12 4.98 -1.75 15.69
C LEU A 12 4.82 -0.24 15.53
N VAL A 13 4.59 0.22 14.30
CA VAL A 13 4.22 1.62 14.04
C VAL A 13 2.72 1.76 14.21
N PHE A 14 2.27 2.27 15.35
CA PHE A 14 0.88 2.62 15.58
C PHE A 14 0.64 4.09 15.24
N LEU A 15 -0.02 4.36 14.12
CA LEU A 15 -0.58 5.68 13.84
C LEU A 15 -2.05 5.70 14.31
N TYR A 16 -2.31 6.34 15.46
CA TYR A 16 -3.65 6.46 16.02
C TYR A 16 -4.17 7.90 15.88
N MET A 17 -5.17 8.10 15.01
CA MET A 17 -5.74 9.43 14.74
C MET A 17 -7.27 9.46 14.82
N ALA A 18 -7.87 8.51 15.54
CA ALA A 18 -9.32 8.30 15.57
C ALA A 18 -10.13 9.52 16.04
N ASN A 19 -9.54 10.44 16.81
CA ASN A 19 -10.22 11.60 17.41
C ASN A 19 -9.89 12.95 16.76
N MET A 20 -9.48 12.96 15.49
CA MET A 20 -9.19 14.21 14.74
C MET A 20 -10.27 14.46 13.66
N PRO A 21 -11.43 15.05 13.99
CA PRO A 21 -12.59 15.13 13.09
C PRO A 21 -12.46 16.17 11.95
N LYS A 22 -11.42 17.00 11.99
CA LYS A 22 -11.19 18.06 10.99
C LYS A 22 -10.10 17.71 9.96
N ILE A 23 -9.33 16.64 10.19
CA ILE A 23 -8.18 16.33 9.34
C ILE A 23 -8.64 15.49 8.15
N LYS A 24 -8.64 16.12 6.98
CA LYS A 24 -9.02 15.48 5.71
C LYS A 24 -7.86 14.93 4.91
N LYS A 25 -6.64 15.41 5.14
CA LYS A 25 -5.44 15.00 4.42
C LYS A 25 -4.28 14.84 5.38
N ILE A 26 -3.51 13.79 5.19
CA ILE A 26 -2.29 13.53 5.95
C ILE A 26 -1.18 13.19 4.96
N ASN A 27 -0.03 13.81 5.18
CA ASN A 27 1.20 13.51 4.49
C ASN A 27 2.22 13.02 5.52
N ILE A 28 2.63 11.77 5.38
CA ILE A 28 3.67 11.10 6.16
C ILE A 28 4.84 10.69 5.26
N ALA A 29 4.98 11.32 4.09
CA ALA A 29 6.10 11.09 3.20
C ALA A 29 7.42 11.45 3.88
N ASN A 30 8.48 10.72 3.50
CA ASN A 30 9.85 10.97 3.94
C ASN A 30 10.05 10.93 5.47
N ILE A 31 9.17 10.26 6.24
CA ILE A 31 9.47 9.97 7.64
C ILE A 31 10.50 8.85 7.66
N PRO A 32 11.75 9.10 8.09
CA PRO A 32 12.73 8.05 8.17
C PRO A 32 12.35 7.10 9.32
N LEU A 33 12.37 5.79 9.03
CA LEU A 33 12.18 4.75 10.04
C LEU A 33 13.56 4.28 10.47
N TYR A 34 14.17 4.95 11.46
CA TYR A 34 15.44 4.52 12.05
C TYR A 34 15.19 3.56 13.21
N GLU A 35 16.09 2.58 13.38
CA GLU A 35 16.30 1.92 14.68
C GLU A 35 17.00 2.93 15.60
N GLU A 36 16.45 3.21 16.78
CA GLU A 36 17.22 3.84 17.85
C GLU A 36 18.29 2.84 18.31
N GLU A 37 19.49 2.93 17.74
CA GLU A 37 20.68 2.47 18.44
C GLU A 37 21.11 3.58 19.40
N GLU A 38 21.11 3.23 20.70
CA GLU A 38 21.59 3.97 21.87
C GLU A 38 20.58 4.77 22.72
N GLU A 39 20.62 4.40 24.01
CA GLU A 39 19.88 4.95 25.14
C GLU A 39 20.18 6.44 25.37
N GLU A 40 19.20 7.15 25.92
CA GLU A 40 19.28 8.51 26.50
C GLU A 40 19.36 9.73 25.55
N LYS A 41 18.19 10.25 25.17
CA LYS A 41 17.65 11.57 25.59
C LYS A 41 16.57 12.03 24.62
N TYR A 42 15.37 12.30 25.15
CA TYR A 42 14.31 13.13 24.58
C TYR A 42 14.49 13.50 23.09
N GLY A 43 14.12 12.57 22.20
CA GLY A 43 14.06 12.82 20.77
C GLY A 43 13.03 13.90 20.47
N THR A 44 13.51 15.10 20.17
CA THR A 44 12.70 16.16 19.58
C THR A 44 12.58 15.86 18.09
N MET A 45 11.36 15.58 17.63
CA MET A 45 11.06 15.44 16.21
C MET A 45 11.42 16.78 15.52
N HIS A 46 12.41 16.77 14.64
CA HIS A 46 12.81 17.97 13.90
C HIS A 46 11.64 18.49 13.06
N ARG A 47 11.26 19.75 13.30
CA ARG A 47 10.27 20.53 12.55
C ARG A 47 10.61 20.49 11.05
N GLY A 48 9.94 19.64 10.29
CA GLY A 48 10.22 19.50 8.87
C GLY A 48 9.15 18.75 8.10
N SER A 49 7.87 19.10 8.28
CA SER A 49 6.78 18.93 7.29
C SER A 49 5.42 19.16 7.94
N ASN A 50 4.86 20.38 7.85
CA ASN A 50 3.44 20.80 8.00
C ASN A 50 2.48 20.13 9.02
N LEU A 51 2.99 19.31 9.92
CA LEU A 51 2.32 18.82 11.11
C LEU A 51 2.55 19.90 12.17
N GLU A 52 1.65 20.89 12.22
CA GLU A 52 1.18 21.33 13.54
C GLU A 52 0.43 20.14 14.18
N ALA A 53 1.18 19.10 14.52
CA ALA A 53 0.73 18.01 15.35
C ALA A 53 0.63 18.60 16.77
N GLN A 54 -0.51 19.20 17.08
CA GLN A 54 -0.94 19.29 18.46
C GLN A 54 -1.05 17.85 18.99
N LYS A 55 0.01 17.39 19.66
CA LYS A 55 0.14 16.13 20.40
C LYS A 55 -0.47 14.90 19.70
N SER A 56 0.23 14.35 18.71
CA SER A 56 0.05 12.95 18.34
C SER A 56 0.66 12.07 19.44
N THR A 57 -0.18 11.57 20.35
CA THR A 57 0.23 10.59 21.37
C THR A 57 0.32 9.20 20.76
N PHE A 58 1.53 8.64 20.74
CA PHE A 58 1.74 7.21 20.51
C PHE A 58 1.42 6.46 21.80
N PHE A 59 0.47 5.52 21.77
CA PHE A 59 0.18 4.64 22.91
C PHE A 59 0.88 3.29 22.72
N PRO A 60 1.71 2.82 23.67
CA PRO A 60 2.20 1.45 23.64
C PRO A 60 1.06 0.49 23.99
N THR A 61 0.62 -0.33 23.04
CA THR A 61 -0.29 -1.46 23.34
C THR A 61 0.51 -2.67 23.79
N ARG A 62 0.12 -3.23 24.95
CA ARG A 62 0.68 -4.46 25.52
C ARG A 62 0.46 -5.65 24.57
N THR A 63 1.55 -6.35 24.24
CA THR A 63 1.53 -7.67 23.62
C THR A 63 0.89 -8.68 24.59
N LEU A 64 -0.31 -9.16 24.28
CA LEU A 64 -0.88 -10.34 24.96
C LEU A 64 -0.10 -11.57 24.51
N GLN A 65 0.94 -11.94 25.26
CA GLN A 65 1.56 -13.25 25.12
C GLN A 65 0.63 -14.31 25.72
N ASN A 66 -0.10 -15.01 24.85
CA ASN A 66 -0.66 -16.31 25.23
C ASN A 66 0.54 -17.26 25.47
N LYS A 67 0.71 -17.67 26.74
CA LYS A 67 1.65 -18.70 27.17
C LYS A 67 0.93 -20.02 27.03
N GLU A 68 1.16 -20.71 25.92
CA GLU A 68 1.32 -22.17 25.87
C GLU A 68 1.60 -22.60 24.42
N THR A 69 2.73 -23.29 24.26
CA THR A 69 3.03 -24.30 23.22
C THR A 69 2.49 -24.08 21.80
N GLN A 70 3.37 -23.60 20.91
CA GLN A 70 3.61 -24.08 19.52
C GLN A 70 4.31 -22.97 18.71
N ARG A 71 5.22 -23.36 17.80
CA ARG A 71 6.04 -22.52 16.90
C ARG A 71 5.34 -21.20 16.55
N LYS A 72 5.69 -20.11 17.26
CA LYS A 72 5.14 -18.77 17.01
C LYS A 72 5.75 -18.23 15.72
N THR A 73 5.02 -18.35 14.62
CA THR A 73 5.16 -17.42 13.51
C THR A 73 4.65 -16.08 14.00
N THR A 74 5.56 -15.20 14.42
CA THR A 74 5.19 -13.83 14.79
C THR A 74 4.62 -13.16 13.54
N LYS A 75 3.30 -12.93 13.53
CA LYS A 75 2.64 -12.19 12.44
C LYS A 75 2.85 -10.71 12.67
N TYR A 76 3.73 -10.10 11.89
CA TYR A 76 3.99 -8.67 11.94
C TYR A 76 2.85 -7.93 11.21
N ASN A 77 1.93 -7.35 11.97
CA ASN A 77 0.79 -6.63 11.43
C ASN A 77 0.87 -5.16 11.85
N ILE A 78 0.83 -4.24 10.89
CA ILE A 78 0.62 -2.82 11.18
C ILE A 78 -0.86 -2.52 11.02
N THR A 79 -1.48 -1.94 12.04
CA THR A 79 -2.86 -1.45 11.96
C THR A 79 -2.89 0.07 12.10
N LEU A 80 -3.27 0.74 11.00
CA LEU A 80 -3.48 2.17 10.94
C LEU A 80 -4.94 2.47 11.27
N HIS A 81 -5.17 3.06 12.44
CA HIS A 81 -6.47 3.55 12.87
C HIS A 81 -6.59 5.04 12.51
N LEU A 82 -7.15 5.31 11.35
CA LEU A 82 -7.25 6.66 10.81
C LEU A 82 -8.61 7.28 11.13
N SER A 83 -8.65 8.61 11.21
CA SER A 83 -9.90 9.37 11.41
C SER A 83 -10.92 9.06 10.32
N ASP A 84 -12.20 8.94 10.66
CA ASP A 84 -13.29 8.76 9.70
C ASP A 84 -13.43 9.97 8.75
N SER A 85 -12.95 11.16 9.17
CA SER A 85 -12.92 12.37 8.34
C SER A 85 -11.77 12.42 7.32
N LEU A 86 -10.81 11.49 7.43
CA LEU A 86 -9.63 11.47 6.58
C LEU A 86 -9.98 10.99 5.18
N GLU A 87 -9.73 11.83 4.18
CA GLU A 87 -10.04 11.55 2.77
C GLU A 87 -8.80 11.15 1.97
N THR A 88 -7.61 11.60 2.39
CA THR A 88 -6.34 11.33 1.69
C THR A 88 -5.23 10.98 2.65
N VAL A 89 -4.51 9.91 2.34
CA VAL A 89 -3.21 9.57 2.94
C VAL A 89 -2.17 9.63 1.83
N ASP A 90 -1.09 10.35 2.11
CA ASP A 90 0.13 10.33 1.32
C ASP A 90 1.27 9.79 2.18
N SER A 91 1.86 8.69 1.74
CA SER A 91 2.98 8.01 2.37
C SER A 91 4.06 7.70 1.34
N HIS A 92 4.22 8.57 0.33
CA HIS A 92 5.23 8.35 -0.69
C HIS A 92 6.65 8.38 -0.08
N GLY A 93 7.57 7.60 -0.65
CA GLY A 93 9.00 7.64 -0.27
C GLY A 93 9.28 7.13 1.14
N ILE A 94 8.38 6.31 1.72
CA ILE A 94 8.72 5.57 2.94
C ILE A 94 9.62 4.40 2.52
N HIS A 95 10.89 4.52 2.86
CA HIS A 95 11.89 3.47 2.72
C HIS A 95 12.03 2.73 4.04
N THR A 96 11.99 1.40 3.97
CA THR A 96 12.43 0.54 5.07
C THR A 96 13.74 -0.08 4.63
N ASP A 97 14.82 0.14 5.38
CA ASP A 97 16.12 -0.46 5.08
C ASP A 97 16.10 -2.01 5.17
N PHE A 98 15.02 -2.55 5.74
CA PHE A 98 14.80 -3.98 5.94
C PHE A 98 13.55 -4.45 5.18
N GLY A 99 13.67 -5.57 4.45
CA GLY A 99 12.54 -6.21 3.80
C GLY A 99 11.49 -6.67 4.82
N LEU A 100 10.20 -6.51 4.49
CA LEU A 100 9.12 -6.92 5.37
C LEU A 100 9.13 -8.44 5.60
N PRO A 101 8.95 -8.91 6.84
CA PRO A 101 8.92 -10.34 7.12
C PRO A 101 7.73 -11.03 6.42
N PRO A 102 7.86 -12.33 6.07
CA PRO A 102 6.77 -13.08 5.45
C PRO A 102 5.48 -13.03 6.26
N GLY A 103 4.35 -12.74 5.60
CA GLY A 103 3.05 -12.66 6.26
C GLY A 103 2.73 -11.29 6.86
N PHE A 104 3.54 -10.26 6.57
CA PHE A 104 3.25 -8.89 6.95
C PHE A 104 1.94 -8.38 6.34
N LYS A 105 1.13 -7.69 7.15
CA LYS A 105 -0.13 -7.10 6.71
C LYS A 105 -0.28 -5.67 7.20
N VAL A 106 -0.84 -4.82 6.33
CA VAL A 106 -1.22 -3.45 6.63
C VAL A 106 -2.74 -3.36 6.69
N TYR A 107 -3.26 -3.13 7.88
CA TYR A 107 -4.68 -2.92 8.12
C TYR A 107 -4.95 -1.41 8.11
N ILE A 108 -5.85 -0.95 7.26
CA ILE A 108 -6.23 0.46 7.17
C ILE A 108 -7.70 0.59 7.55
N LYS A 109 -7.97 1.12 8.75
CA LYS A 109 -9.33 1.40 9.20
C LYS A 109 -9.63 2.89 9.03
N ALA A 110 -10.38 3.25 7.99
CA ALA A 110 -10.61 4.66 7.65
C ALA A 110 -11.89 4.89 6.80
N ARG A 111 -13.07 5.15 7.39
CA ARG A 111 -14.33 5.18 6.60
C ARG A 111 -14.35 6.19 5.44
N GLY A 112 -13.75 7.37 5.64
CA GLY A 112 -13.75 8.45 4.65
C GLY A 112 -12.68 8.37 3.57
N LEU A 113 -11.77 7.37 3.62
CA LEU A 113 -10.54 7.39 2.82
C LEU A 113 -10.84 7.13 1.34
N LYS A 114 -10.55 8.13 0.51
CA LYS A 114 -10.80 8.11 -0.94
C LYS A 114 -9.51 7.95 -1.75
N ARG A 115 -8.42 8.53 -1.26
CA ARG A 115 -7.12 8.52 -1.95
C ARG A 115 -6.04 7.98 -1.03
N VAL A 116 -5.28 7.03 -1.55
CA VAL A 116 -4.08 6.49 -0.91
C VAL A 116 -2.94 6.64 -1.91
N ASN A 117 -1.95 7.46 -1.56
CA ASN A 117 -0.69 7.54 -2.27
C ASN A 117 0.37 6.83 -1.44
N MET A 118 0.93 5.76 -2.00
CA MET A 118 2.00 4.99 -1.38
C MET A 118 3.22 4.93 -2.31
N GLY A 119 3.35 5.82 -3.29
CA GLY A 119 4.40 5.72 -4.30
C GLY A 119 5.83 5.67 -3.73
N ASP A 120 6.75 5.08 -4.48
CA ASP A 120 8.18 4.96 -4.15
C ASP A 120 8.45 4.28 -2.80
N MET A 121 7.56 3.38 -2.37
CA MET A 121 7.86 2.44 -1.29
C MET A 121 8.86 1.41 -1.78
N ASP A 122 10.03 1.37 -1.14
CA ASP A 122 11.06 0.35 -1.41
C ASP A 122 10.73 -0.97 -0.70
N MET A 123 9.54 -1.51 -0.97
CA MET A 123 9.06 -2.76 -0.40
C MET A 123 8.29 -3.56 -1.46
N ASP A 124 8.62 -4.85 -1.63
CA ASP A 124 7.85 -5.76 -2.50
C ASP A 124 6.57 -6.23 -1.78
N ILE A 125 5.69 -5.28 -1.43
CA ILE A 125 4.40 -5.55 -0.79
C ILE A 125 3.46 -6.31 -1.74
N CYS A 126 3.75 -6.22 -3.04
CA CYS A 126 3.01 -6.87 -4.11
C CYS A 126 2.99 -8.40 -4.02
N VAL A 127 3.94 -9.05 -3.33
CA VAL A 127 3.95 -10.51 -3.14
C VAL A 127 2.87 -11.00 -2.17
N PHE A 128 2.39 -10.14 -1.28
CA PHE A 128 1.53 -10.57 -0.18
C PHE A 128 0.10 -10.88 -0.65
N LYS A 129 -0.51 -11.86 0.02
CA LYS A 129 -1.93 -12.19 -0.15
C LYS A 129 -2.74 -11.33 0.81
N ASP A 130 -3.44 -10.35 0.24
CA ASP A 130 -4.29 -9.39 0.95
C ASP A 130 -3.52 -8.47 1.93
N PRO A 131 -2.49 -7.72 1.47
CA PRO A 131 -1.72 -6.85 2.36
C PRO A 131 -2.49 -5.62 2.83
N VAL A 132 -3.58 -5.26 2.15
CA VAL A 132 -4.43 -4.12 2.54
C VAL A 132 -5.83 -4.62 2.86
N GLU A 133 -6.17 -4.56 4.14
CA GLU A 133 -7.52 -4.82 4.64
C GLU A 133 -8.18 -3.50 5.04
N CYS A 134 -9.30 -3.15 4.39
CA CYS A 134 -10.06 -1.95 4.68
C CYS A 134 -11.37 -2.28 5.36
N ILE A 135 -11.67 -1.55 6.43
CA ILE A 135 -12.93 -1.66 7.15
C ILE A 135 -13.79 -0.45 6.79
N ASN A 136 -14.87 -0.69 6.03
CA ASN A 136 -15.86 0.31 5.61
C ASN A 136 -15.31 1.45 4.75
N SER A 137 -14.24 1.19 3.99
CA SER A 137 -13.61 2.14 3.07
C SER A 137 -13.53 1.55 1.68
N SER A 138 -13.71 2.39 0.66
CA SER A 138 -13.41 2.01 -0.71
C SER A 138 -12.63 3.13 -1.38
N PHE A 139 -11.41 2.84 -1.79
CA PHE A 139 -10.56 3.83 -2.43
C PHE A 139 -11.11 4.17 -3.81
N LYS A 140 -11.04 5.45 -4.15
CA LYS A 140 -11.28 5.96 -5.51
C LYS A 140 -9.96 6.10 -6.26
N ILE A 141 -8.87 6.39 -5.56
CA ILE A 141 -7.56 6.63 -6.16
C ILE A 141 -6.52 5.87 -5.34
N PHE A 142 -5.71 5.08 -6.03
CA PHE A 142 -4.61 4.33 -5.46
C PHE A 142 -3.37 4.57 -6.29
N ASP A 143 -2.30 5.02 -5.62
CA ASP A 143 -1.00 5.24 -6.23
C ASP A 143 0.02 4.31 -5.59
N MET A 144 0.57 3.43 -6.41
CA MET A 144 1.64 2.48 -6.11
C MET A 144 2.81 2.65 -7.09
N SER A 145 2.94 3.83 -7.69
CA SER A 145 4.04 4.14 -8.61
C SER A 145 5.38 3.93 -7.91
N GLY A 146 6.41 3.42 -8.58
CA GLY A 146 7.73 3.22 -7.97
C GLY A 146 7.88 1.99 -7.07
N TRP A 147 6.81 1.22 -6.83
CA TRP A 147 6.91 -0.01 -6.03
C TRP A 147 7.77 -1.07 -6.73
N LYS A 148 8.51 -1.88 -5.98
CA LYS A 148 9.24 -3.02 -6.54
C LYS A 148 8.36 -4.26 -6.56
N CYS A 149 7.50 -4.44 -7.56
CA CYS A 149 6.53 -5.56 -7.62
C CYS A 149 7.00 -6.78 -8.44
N SER A 150 8.29 -7.10 -8.39
CA SER A 150 8.89 -8.20 -9.13
C SER A 150 8.19 -9.56 -8.91
N GLY A 151 7.74 -9.80 -7.67
CA GLY A 151 7.03 -11.01 -7.26
C GLY A 151 5.51 -10.86 -7.18
N LEU A 152 4.92 -9.98 -7.99
CA LEU A 152 3.49 -9.65 -7.96
C LEU A 152 2.58 -10.86 -7.75
N ASN A 153 1.79 -10.82 -6.67
CA ASN A 153 0.61 -11.62 -6.50
C ASN A 153 -0.51 -11.02 -7.37
N PRO A 154 -1.00 -11.73 -8.41
CA PRO A 154 -1.98 -11.15 -9.32
C PRO A 154 -3.36 -10.91 -8.70
N THR A 155 -3.60 -11.38 -7.47
CA THR A 155 -4.85 -11.11 -6.74
C THR A 155 -4.77 -9.89 -5.83
N PHE A 156 -3.62 -9.21 -5.77
CA PHE A 156 -3.34 -8.09 -4.86
C PHE A 156 -4.47 -7.03 -4.86
N LEU A 157 -4.88 -6.54 -6.03
CA LEU A 157 -5.98 -5.58 -6.14
C LEU A 157 -7.35 -6.25 -6.13
N SER A 158 -7.55 -7.26 -6.98
CA SER A 158 -8.89 -7.79 -7.28
C SER A 158 -9.56 -8.51 -6.12
N LYS A 159 -8.78 -9.01 -5.16
CA LYS A 159 -9.33 -9.72 -4.00
C LYS A 159 -9.72 -8.79 -2.85
N SER A 160 -9.08 -7.62 -2.74
CA SER A 160 -9.34 -6.72 -1.63
C SER A 160 -10.55 -5.82 -1.91
N LYS A 161 -11.49 -5.79 -0.95
CA LYS A 161 -12.68 -4.92 -1.01
C LYS A 161 -12.32 -3.43 -1.06
N CYS A 162 -11.11 -3.06 -0.61
CA CYS A 162 -10.59 -1.70 -0.68
C CYS A 162 -10.65 -1.11 -2.10
N PHE A 163 -10.40 -1.95 -3.11
CA PHE A 163 -10.18 -1.49 -4.48
C PHE A 163 -11.42 -1.65 -5.39
N LEU A 164 -12.50 -2.29 -4.94
CA LEU A 164 -13.66 -2.57 -5.81
C LEU A 164 -14.27 -1.32 -6.47
N ASN A 165 -14.17 -0.17 -5.80
CA ASN A 165 -14.66 1.12 -6.30
C ASN A 165 -13.57 2.03 -6.86
N LEU A 166 -12.38 1.48 -7.16
CA LEU A 166 -11.24 2.22 -7.67
C LEU A 166 -11.58 2.84 -9.02
N VAL A 167 -11.27 4.13 -9.15
CA VAL A 167 -11.51 4.95 -10.35
C VAL A 167 -10.19 5.24 -11.06
N THR A 168 -9.12 5.46 -10.29
CA THR A 168 -7.77 5.73 -10.81
C THR A 168 -6.77 4.80 -10.14
N LEU A 169 -5.99 4.10 -10.96
CA LEU A 169 -4.83 3.33 -10.55
C LEU A 169 -3.59 3.96 -11.18
N ASN A 170 -2.65 4.39 -10.35
CA ASN A 170 -1.32 4.78 -10.79
C ASN A 170 -0.33 3.70 -10.33
N ALA A 171 0.33 3.05 -11.28
CA ALA A 171 1.36 2.05 -11.02
C ALA A 171 2.51 2.21 -12.02
N ARG A 172 2.93 3.47 -12.22
CA ARG A 172 4.03 3.81 -13.11
C ARG A 172 5.35 3.39 -12.46
N ASN A 173 6.27 2.81 -13.23
CA ASN A 173 7.60 2.45 -12.72
C ASN A 173 7.53 1.47 -11.53
N SER A 174 6.62 0.51 -11.57
CA SER A 174 6.30 -0.35 -10.43
C SER A 174 6.77 -1.81 -10.57
N ASP A 175 7.73 -2.08 -11.48
CA ASP A 175 8.26 -3.43 -11.78
C ASP A 175 7.16 -4.51 -11.97
N LEU A 176 6.04 -4.11 -12.60
CA LEU A 176 4.89 -5.01 -12.79
C LEU A 176 5.07 -5.96 -13.98
N GLY A 177 6.11 -5.78 -14.79
CA GLY A 177 6.31 -6.46 -16.07
C GLY A 177 6.20 -7.98 -15.97
N LYS A 178 7.12 -8.60 -15.22
CA LYS A 178 7.16 -10.06 -15.06
C LYS A 178 5.87 -10.60 -14.40
N GLY A 179 5.38 -9.89 -13.39
CA GLY A 179 4.18 -10.25 -12.64
C GLY A 179 2.92 -10.31 -13.50
N LEU A 180 2.65 -9.24 -14.25
CA LEU A 180 1.48 -9.14 -15.12
C LEU A 180 1.56 -10.08 -16.32
N ILE A 181 2.75 -10.25 -16.90
CA ILE A 181 2.97 -11.18 -18.03
C ILE A 181 2.75 -12.64 -17.62
N SER A 182 3.05 -12.97 -16.36
CA SER A 182 2.88 -14.32 -15.80
C SER A 182 1.45 -14.60 -15.34
N ASP A 183 0.61 -13.58 -15.18
CA ASP A 183 -0.79 -13.72 -14.76
C ASP A 183 -1.69 -14.21 -15.90
N LYS A 184 -1.68 -15.52 -16.13
CA LYS A 184 -2.46 -16.19 -17.19
C LYS A 184 -3.98 -16.04 -17.02
N ASP A 185 -4.45 -15.83 -15.79
CA ASP A 185 -5.87 -15.77 -15.45
C ASP A 185 -6.45 -14.34 -15.43
N VAL A 186 -5.62 -13.34 -15.73
CA VAL A 186 -6.02 -11.92 -15.78
C VAL A 186 -6.70 -11.48 -14.48
N ARG A 187 -6.06 -11.75 -13.36
CA ARG A 187 -6.57 -11.48 -12.02
C ARG A 187 -6.26 -10.07 -11.56
N PHE A 188 -5.19 -9.42 -12.03
CA PHE A 188 -4.75 -8.15 -11.46
C PHE A 188 -5.84 -7.07 -11.43
N LEU A 189 -6.54 -6.83 -12.54
CA LEU A 189 -7.61 -5.83 -12.62
C LEU A 189 -9.03 -6.43 -12.54
N ARG A 190 -9.15 -7.73 -12.24
CA ARG A 190 -10.45 -8.41 -12.23
C ARG A 190 -11.41 -7.76 -11.23
N GLY A 191 -12.65 -7.57 -11.64
CA GLY A 191 -13.72 -7.00 -10.83
C GLY A 191 -13.66 -5.48 -10.62
N LEU A 192 -12.59 -4.79 -11.03
CA LEU A 192 -12.43 -3.34 -10.87
C LEU A 192 -13.26 -2.56 -11.92
N ARG A 193 -14.57 -2.75 -11.93
CA ARG A 193 -15.47 -2.27 -13.00
C ARG A 193 -15.64 -0.75 -13.05
N HIS A 194 -15.26 -0.04 -11.99
CA HIS A 194 -15.36 1.43 -11.91
C HIS A 194 -14.10 2.17 -12.40
N LEU A 195 -13.08 1.42 -12.81
CA LEU A 195 -11.78 1.97 -13.18
C LEU A 195 -11.86 2.76 -14.48
N LYS A 196 -11.54 4.06 -14.41
CA LYS A 196 -11.58 4.99 -15.55
C LYS A 196 -10.20 5.33 -16.08
N LYS A 197 -9.19 5.33 -15.19
CA LYS A 197 -7.82 5.73 -15.52
C LYS A 197 -6.84 4.71 -14.97
N VAL A 198 -5.94 4.25 -15.83
CA VAL A 198 -4.86 3.33 -15.48
C VAL A 198 -3.55 3.85 -16.04
N ASP A 199 -2.55 3.99 -15.18
CA ASP A 199 -1.18 4.24 -15.59
C ASP A 199 -0.31 3.02 -15.28
N LEU A 200 0.17 2.36 -16.34
CA LEU A 200 1.14 1.25 -16.30
C LEU A 200 2.41 1.63 -17.08
N SER A 201 2.68 2.91 -17.28
CA SER A 201 3.89 3.36 -17.98
C SER A 201 5.16 2.93 -17.23
N ARG A 202 6.24 2.69 -17.98
CA ARG A 202 7.56 2.29 -17.40
C ARG A 202 7.52 1.00 -16.59
N ASN A 203 6.88 -0.06 -17.07
CA ASN A 203 6.84 -1.37 -16.38
C ASN A 203 7.45 -2.51 -17.20
N ASP A 204 8.25 -2.20 -18.22
CA ASP A 204 8.88 -3.18 -19.11
C ASP A 204 7.92 -4.22 -19.71
N LEU A 205 6.65 -3.84 -19.87
CA LEU A 205 5.63 -4.72 -20.42
C LEU A 205 5.89 -4.93 -21.91
N SER A 206 6.11 -6.18 -22.33
CA SER A 206 6.21 -6.53 -23.75
C SER A 206 4.92 -7.08 -24.33
N ARG A 207 4.01 -7.56 -23.47
CA ARG A 207 2.69 -8.07 -23.85
C ARG A 207 1.70 -7.90 -22.70
N LEU A 208 0.42 -7.83 -23.06
CA LEU A 208 -0.71 -7.96 -22.13
C LEU A 208 -1.58 -9.10 -22.63
N HIS A 209 -2.22 -9.80 -21.72
CA HIS A 209 -3.24 -10.78 -22.09
C HIS A 209 -4.39 -10.10 -22.85
N ASP A 210 -4.95 -10.73 -23.86
CA ASP A 210 -6.00 -10.14 -24.72
C ASP A 210 -7.25 -9.70 -23.97
N ASN A 211 -7.46 -10.23 -22.77
CA ASN A 211 -8.61 -9.92 -21.90
C ASN A 211 -8.22 -9.04 -20.71
N PHE A 212 -7.03 -8.42 -20.72
CA PHE A 212 -6.50 -7.65 -19.58
C PHE A 212 -7.46 -6.60 -19.02
N PHE A 213 -8.22 -5.95 -19.89
CA PHE A 213 -9.22 -4.93 -19.53
C PHE A 213 -10.67 -5.38 -19.69
N HIS A 214 -10.95 -6.69 -19.68
CA HIS A 214 -12.28 -7.23 -19.99
C HIS A 214 -13.40 -6.63 -19.11
N ASP A 215 -13.16 -6.58 -17.79
CA ASP A 215 -14.12 -6.05 -16.82
C ASP A 215 -14.26 -4.51 -16.88
N GLN A 216 -13.28 -3.84 -17.48
CA GLN A 216 -13.21 -2.37 -17.59
C GLN A 216 -13.64 -1.85 -18.97
N ARG A 217 -14.07 -2.72 -19.88
CA ARG A 217 -14.34 -2.38 -21.29
C ARG A 217 -15.26 -1.16 -21.46
N LYS A 218 -16.20 -0.96 -20.54
CA LYS A 218 -17.21 0.13 -20.55
C LYS A 218 -16.87 1.29 -19.61
N SER A 219 -15.80 1.22 -18.83
CA SER A 219 -15.48 2.22 -17.81
C SER A 219 -14.15 2.90 -18.02
N LEU A 220 -13.15 2.20 -18.58
CA LEU A 220 -11.87 2.80 -18.91
C LEU A 220 -12.04 3.92 -19.95
N GLN A 221 -11.36 5.03 -19.70
CA GLN A 221 -11.33 6.24 -20.51
C GLN A 221 -9.89 6.68 -20.84
N LYS A 222 -8.93 6.29 -19.99
CA LYS A 222 -7.52 6.60 -20.20
C LYS A 222 -6.64 5.44 -19.75
N VAL A 223 -5.82 4.94 -20.66
CA VAL A 223 -4.79 3.94 -20.40
C VAL A 223 -3.44 4.52 -20.83
N ASN A 224 -2.50 4.62 -19.90
CA ASN A 224 -1.13 5.03 -20.20
C ASN A 224 -0.22 3.80 -20.20
N LEU A 225 0.33 3.47 -21.38
CA LEU A 225 1.29 2.38 -21.59
C LEU A 225 2.65 2.89 -22.09
N THR A 226 2.91 4.19 -22.02
CA THR A 226 4.15 4.78 -22.53
C THR A 226 5.39 4.17 -21.86
N ASN A 227 6.51 4.15 -22.58
CA ASN A 227 7.78 3.62 -22.09
C ASN A 227 7.67 2.17 -21.58
N ASN A 228 7.00 1.33 -22.36
CA ASN A 228 7.02 -0.13 -22.22
C ASN A 228 7.64 -0.74 -23.48
N ASN A 229 7.76 -2.06 -23.53
CA ASN A 229 8.48 -2.80 -24.58
C ASN A 229 7.52 -3.46 -25.59
N PHE A 230 6.41 -2.78 -25.92
CA PHE A 230 5.42 -3.30 -26.85
C PHE A 230 5.86 -3.06 -28.30
N ASP A 231 6.01 -4.13 -29.07
CA ASP A 231 6.26 -4.02 -30.52
C ASP A 231 5.00 -3.61 -31.30
N ARG A 232 3.82 -3.79 -30.70
CA ARG A 232 2.51 -3.54 -31.30
C ARG A 232 1.51 -3.10 -30.24
N ILE A 233 0.44 -2.42 -30.67
CA ILE A 233 -0.68 -2.08 -29.78
C ILE A 233 -1.30 -3.38 -29.22
N PRO A 234 -1.39 -3.56 -27.89
CA PRO A 234 -1.92 -4.79 -27.31
C PRO A 234 -3.40 -5.06 -27.70
N PRO A 235 -3.79 -6.30 -28.01
CA PRO A 235 -5.17 -6.63 -28.39
C PRO A 235 -6.24 -6.23 -27.37
N ALA A 236 -5.87 -6.18 -26.09
CA ALA A 236 -6.74 -5.72 -25.01
C ALA A 236 -7.23 -4.27 -25.20
N ILE A 237 -6.47 -3.42 -25.90
CA ILE A 237 -6.83 -2.02 -26.17
C ILE A 237 -7.98 -1.92 -27.17
N TRP A 238 -7.98 -2.76 -28.22
CA TRP A 238 -9.03 -2.76 -29.25
C TRP A 238 -10.41 -3.17 -28.74
N LYS A 239 -10.48 -3.75 -27.53
CA LYS A 239 -11.74 -4.20 -26.90
C LYS A 239 -12.39 -3.15 -26.00
N LEU A 240 -11.75 -1.99 -25.79
CA LEU A 240 -12.30 -0.89 -25.02
C LEU A 240 -13.43 -0.20 -25.82
N GLN A 241 -14.46 0.29 -25.12
CA GLN A 241 -15.70 0.82 -25.72
C GLN A 241 -15.90 2.33 -25.52
N ASN A 242 -14.95 3.02 -24.87
CA ASN A 242 -15.00 4.47 -24.66
C ASN A 242 -13.68 5.15 -25.04
#